data_AF-A0A6F8V3E5-F1
#
_entry.id   AF-A0A6F8V3E5-F1
#
_cell.length_a   1.000
_cell.length_b   1.000
_cell.length_c   1.000
_cell.angle_alpha   90.00
_cell.angle_beta   90.00
_cell.angle_gamma   90.00
#
_symmetry.space_group_name_H-M   'P 1'
#
loop_
_entity.id
_entity.type
_entity.pdbx_description
1 polymer ?
#
loop_
_entity_poly.entity_id
_entity_poly.type
_entity_poly.pdbx_seq_one_letter_code
_entity_poly.pdbx_strand_id
1 'polypeptide(L)'
;MTTRDGDGLVLSTTNAPYRRRIDAQTLAHCVRTGDTGSWTVHVATFFTDVRPGLVVSFAARQEIDLETLARTYHSIRDETGERSPDLEAELARLGIANGSEPDQRQPLRS
;
A
#
# COMPACT_ATOMS: atom_id res chain seq x y z
N MET A 1 20.59 10.66 12.47
CA MET A 1 19.30 9.97 12.22
C MET A 1 18.78 10.43 10.87
N THR A 2 19.22 9.80 9.79
CA THR A 2 18.81 10.12 8.42
C THR A 2 17.54 9.36 8.12
N THR A 3 16.38 9.94 8.46
CA THR A 3 15.14 9.53 7.83
C THR A 3 15.32 9.73 6.34
N ARG A 4 15.32 8.63 5.59
CA ARG A 4 15.23 8.61 4.13
C ARG A 4 14.06 9.53 3.77
N ASP A 5 14.35 10.65 3.12
CA ASP A 5 13.48 11.81 2.90
C ASP A 5 12.01 11.44 2.53
N GLY A 6 11.83 10.39 1.72
CA GLY A 6 10.52 9.88 1.33
C GLY A 6 9.65 9.27 2.44
N ASP A 7 10.21 8.58 3.43
CA ASP A 7 9.40 7.98 4.51
C ASP A 7 8.83 9.04 5.45
N GLY A 8 9.57 10.13 5.65
CA GLY A 8 9.10 11.28 6.44
C GLY A 8 7.92 11.99 5.78
N LEU A 9 7.96 12.14 4.45
CA LEU A 9 6.85 12.74 3.69
C LEU A 9 5.59 11.87 3.70
N VAL A 10 5.76 10.55 3.55
CA VAL A 10 4.66 9.58 3.67
C VAL A 10 4.00 9.71 5.04
N LEU A 11 4.78 9.59 6.12
CA LEU A 11 4.24 9.68 7.48
C LEU A 11 3.65 11.04 7.81
N SER A 12 4.21 12.13 7.28
CA SER A 12 3.66 13.47 7.51
C SER A 12 2.28 13.61 6.88
N THR A 13 2.11 13.12 5.65
CA THR A 13 0.83 13.13 4.93
C THR A 13 -0.18 12.21 5.61
N THR A 14 0.19 10.94 5.84
CA THR A 14 -0.67 9.93 6.49
C THR A 14 -1.14 10.35 7.89
N ASN A 15 -0.31 11.08 8.66
CA ASN A 15 -0.66 11.50 10.01
C ASN A 15 -1.26 12.92 10.08
N ALA A 16 -1.24 13.71 9.01
CA ALA A 16 -1.69 15.10 9.01
C ALA A 16 -3.12 15.29 9.58
N PRO A 17 -4.12 14.45 9.23
CA PRO A 17 -5.48 14.65 9.72
C PRO A 17 -5.73 14.06 11.12
N TYR A 18 -4.76 13.36 11.73
CA TYR A 18 -5.00 12.56 12.93
C TYR A 18 -4.17 13.00 14.14
N ARG A 19 -4.81 12.99 15.32
CA ARG A 19 -4.12 13.22 16.61
C ARG A 19 -3.17 12.06 16.97
N ARG A 20 -3.58 10.83 16.68
CA ARG A 20 -2.77 9.63 16.88
C ARG A 20 -1.86 9.45 15.67
N ARG A 21 -0.56 9.23 15.91
CA ARG A 21 0.43 9.01 14.86
C ARG A 21 0.76 7.53 14.71
N ILE A 22 0.78 7.05 13.48
CA ILE A 22 1.35 5.76 13.09
C ILE A 22 2.81 5.96 12.70
N ASP A 23 3.69 5.06 13.13
CA ASP A 23 5.09 5.03 12.69
C ASP A 23 5.26 4.18 11.42
N ALA A 24 6.42 4.30 10.76
CA ALA A 24 6.69 3.60 9.50
C ALA A 24 6.64 2.07 9.62
N GLN A 25 7.10 1.50 10.74
CA GLN A 25 7.10 0.04 10.90
C GLN A 25 5.70 -0.49 11.11
N THR A 26 4.89 0.21 11.91
CA THR A 26 3.47 -0.15 12.10
C THR A 26 2.70 -0.01 10.79
N LEU A 27 2.89 1.07 10.05
CA LEU A 27 2.27 1.24 8.73
C LEU A 27 2.71 0.13 7.76
N ALA A 28 4.00 -0.16 7.69
CA ALA A 28 4.53 -1.24 6.85
C ALA A 28 3.99 -2.61 7.26
N HIS A 29 3.85 -2.87 8.55
CA HIS A 29 3.26 -4.10 9.06
C HIS A 29 1.81 -4.24 8.57
N CYS A 30 0.98 -3.20 8.76
CA CYS A 30 -0.40 -3.19 8.29
C CYS A 30 -0.50 -3.40 6.77
N VAL A 31 0.38 -2.76 5.98
CA VAL A 31 0.40 -2.94 4.53
C VAL A 31 0.81 -4.36 4.15
N ARG A 32 1.77 -4.96 4.86
CA ARG A 32 2.28 -6.31 4.56
C ARG A 32 1.28 -7.41 4.91
N THR A 33 0.63 -7.30 6.07
CA THR A 33 -0.29 -8.33 6.55
C THR A 33 -1.71 -8.14 6.03
N GLY A 34 -2.08 -6.91 5.66
CA GLY A 34 -3.47 -6.53 5.43
C GLY A 34 -4.28 -6.37 6.72
N ASP A 35 -3.68 -6.67 7.88
CA ASP A 35 -4.31 -6.50 9.19
C ASP A 35 -4.07 -5.08 9.68
N THR A 36 -5.10 -4.24 9.57
CA THR A 36 -5.02 -2.82 9.89
C THR A 36 -5.55 -2.49 11.28
N GLY A 37 -6.42 -3.32 11.85
CA GLY A 37 -6.97 -3.15 13.19
C GLY A 37 -7.54 -1.75 13.41
N SER A 38 -7.01 -1.00 14.38
CA SER A 38 -7.45 0.38 14.64
C SER A 38 -6.80 1.44 13.74
N TRP A 39 -5.96 1.03 12.80
CA TRP A 39 -5.21 1.93 11.90
C TRP A 39 -5.80 2.00 10.49
N THR A 40 -6.96 1.38 10.23
CA THR A 40 -7.63 1.38 8.91
C THR A 40 -7.68 2.77 8.27
N VAL A 41 -8.05 3.80 9.04
CA VAL A 41 -8.15 5.18 8.53
C VAL A 41 -6.79 5.77 8.13
N HIS A 42 -5.73 5.44 8.85
CA HIS A 42 -4.36 5.83 8.50
C HIS A 42 -3.89 5.09 7.25
N VAL A 43 -4.20 3.80 7.13
CA VAL A 43 -3.84 2.99 5.97
C VAL A 43 -4.61 3.44 4.73
N ALA A 44 -5.90 3.79 4.87
CA ALA A 44 -6.69 4.38 3.78
C ALA A 44 -6.09 5.71 3.32
N THR A 45 -5.80 6.64 4.25
CA THR A 45 -5.13 7.92 3.96
C THR A 45 -3.77 7.72 3.28
N PHE A 46 -3.01 6.70 3.69
CA PHE A 46 -1.76 6.33 3.04
C PHE A 46 -1.96 5.98 1.55
N PHE A 47 -3.06 5.33 1.19
CA PHE A 47 -3.32 4.98 -0.21
C PHE A 47 -3.99 6.10 -1.03
N THR A 48 -4.73 6.99 -0.37
CA THR A 48 -5.55 8.01 -1.04
C THR A 48 -4.86 9.36 -1.15
N ASP A 49 -4.12 9.79 -0.11
CA ASP A 49 -3.57 11.15 -0.01
C ASP A 49 -2.07 11.20 -0.30
N VAL A 50 -1.36 10.09 -0.12
CA VAL A 50 0.08 10.00 -0.44
C VAL A 50 0.26 9.80 -1.94
N ARG A 51 1.18 10.57 -2.54
CA ARG A 51 1.53 10.44 -3.96
C ARG A 51 1.93 8.99 -4.30
N PRO A 52 1.46 8.40 -5.41
CA PRO A 52 1.73 6.99 -5.74
C PRO A 52 3.21 6.63 -5.82
N GLY A 53 4.04 7.51 -6.39
CA GLY A 53 5.48 7.28 -6.43
C GLY A 53 6.10 7.16 -5.03
N LEU A 54 5.57 7.85 -4.03
CA LEU A 54 6.00 7.73 -2.63
C LEU A 54 5.45 6.46 -1.98
N VAL A 55 4.20 6.07 -2.28
CA VAL A 55 3.60 4.80 -1.83
C VAL A 55 4.44 3.60 -2.31
N VAL A 56 4.74 3.56 -3.62
CA VAL A 56 5.57 2.51 -4.25
C VAL A 56 6.98 2.53 -3.66
N SER A 57 7.59 3.70 -3.52
CA SER A 57 8.94 3.80 -2.96
C SER A 57 8.98 3.42 -1.48
N PHE A 58 7.94 3.71 -0.71
CA PHE A 58 7.80 3.27 0.67
C PHE A 58 7.72 1.75 0.75
N ALA A 59 6.88 1.13 -0.06
CA ALA A 59 6.76 -0.32 -0.14
C ALA A 59 8.11 -0.97 -0.46
N ALA A 60 8.81 -0.49 -1.49
CA ALA A 60 10.14 -1.00 -1.87
C ALA A 60 11.17 -0.87 -0.73
N ARG A 61 11.20 0.25 -0.01
CA ARG A 61 12.11 0.46 1.13
C ARG A 61 11.80 -0.43 2.33
N GLN A 62 10.54 -0.79 2.50
CA GLN A 62 10.07 -1.68 3.56
C GLN A 62 10.04 -3.14 3.09
N GLU A 63 10.62 -3.46 1.92
CA GLU A 63 10.65 -4.82 1.37
C GLU A 63 9.25 -5.44 1.22
N ILE A 64 8.28 -4.59 0.84
CA ILE A 64 6.92 -4.99 0.49
C ILE A 64 6.86 -5.02 -1.04
N ASP A 65 6.53 -6.19 -1.59
CA ASP A 65 6.35 -6.36 -3.02
C ASP A 65 5.09 -5.65 -3.51
N LEU A 66 5.06 -5.32 -4.81
CA LEU A 66 3.97 -4.56 -5.40
C LEU A 66 2.64 -5.33 -5.42
N GLU A 67 2.66 -6.66 -5.47
CA GLU A 67 1.44 -7.49 -5.44
C GLU A 67 0.79 -7.43 -4.05
N THR A 68 1.60 -7.55 -2.99
CA THR A 68 1.17 -7.37 -1.60
C THR A 68 0.62 -5.97 -1.38
N LEU A 69 1.31 -4.94 -1.88
CA LEU A 69 0.86 -3.55 -1.80
C LEU A 69 -0.51 -3.37 -2.48
N ALA A 70 -0.67 -3.86 -3.70
CA ALA A 70 -1.92 -3.74 -4.46
C ALA A 70 -3.06 -4.54 -3.82
N ARG A 71 -2.78 -5.77 -3.34
CA ARG A 71 -3.76 -6.58 -2.61
C ARG A 71 -4.29 -5.83 -1.40
N THR A 72 -3.39 -5.26 -0.58
CA THR A 72 -3.81 -4.52 0.62
C THR A 72 -4.57 -3.24 0.25
N TYR A 73 -4.14 -2.51 -0.78
CA TYR A 73 -4.91 -1.38 -1.31
C TYR A 73 -6.33 -1.80 -1.71
N HIS A 74 -6.48 -2.91 -2.44
CA HIS A 74 -7.79 -3.40 -2.86
C HIS A 74 -8.68 -3.83 -1.70
N SER A 75 -8.13 -4.48 -0.68
CA SER A 75 -8.86 -4.82 0.54
C SER A 75 -9.33 -3.58 1.29
N ILE A 76 -8.48 -2.58 1.45
CA ILE A 76 -8.84 -1.32 2.13
C ILE A 76 -9.85 -0.52 1.32
N ARG A 77 -9.71 -0.50 0.00
CA ARG A 77 -10.69 0.10 -0.92
C ARG A 77 -12.05 -0.55 -0.80
N ASP A 78 -12.11 -1.88 -0.71
CA ASP A 78 -13.37 -2.62 -0.57
C ASP A 78 -14.03 -2.36 0.80
N GLU A 79 -13.22 -2.31 1.86
CA GLU A 79 -13.69 -2.07 3.23
C GLU A 79 -14.16 -0.62 3.46
N THR A 80 -13.39 0.36 2.99
CA THR A 80 -13.64 1.79 3.27
C THR A 80 -14.41 2.50 2.16
N GLY A 81 -14.44 1.92 0.96
CA GLY A 81 -14.95 2.57 -0.25
C GLY A 81 -14.02 3.64 -0.84
N GLU A 82 -12.91 3.97 -0.18
CA GLU A 82 -12.00 5.01 -0.64
C GLU A 82 -11.11 4.53 -1.81
N ARG A 83 -11.01 5.36 -2.86
CA ARG A 83 -10.29 5.04 -4.09
C ARG A 83 -9.23 6.07 -4.40
N SER A 84 -8.14 5.61 -4.99
CA SER A 84 -7.05 6.45 -5.47
C SER A 84 -6.78 6.16 -6.95
N PRO A 85 -7.39 6.93 -7.87
CA PRO A 85 -7.23 6.69 -9.31
C PRO A 85 -5.78 6.88 -9.79
N ASP A 86 -5.03 7.77 -9.14
CA ASP A 86 -3.61 8.00 -9.44
C ASP A 86 -2.76 6.78 -9.03
N LEU A 87 -3.05 6.18 -7.87
CA LEU A 87 -2.39 4.95 -7.42
C LEU A 87 -2.76 3.76 -8.30
N GLU A 88 -4.03 3.65 -8.69
CA GLU A 88 -4.49 2.60 -9.62
C GLU A 88 -3.78 2.69 -10.97
N ALA A 89 -3.63 3.90 -11.51
CA ALA A 89 -2.89 4.14 -12.73
C ALA A 89 -1.39 3.82 -12.58
N GLU A 90 -0.79 4.13 -11.42
CA GLU A 90 0.62 3.80 -11.14
C GLU A 90 0.85 2.29 -11.05
N LEU A 91 0.00 1.57 -10.30
CA LEU A 91 0.06 0.11 -10.20
C LEU A 91 -0.13 -0.55 -11.56
N ALA A 92 -1.08 -0.06 -12.38
CA ALA A 92 -1.28 -0.54 -13.73
C ALA A 92 -0.05 -0.29 -14.64
N ARG A 93 0.58 0.89 -14.54
CA ARG A 93 1.83 1.21 -15.26
C ARG A 93 2.98 0.28 -14.87
N LEU A 94 3.01 -0.18 -13.63
CA LEU A 94 3.98 -1.14 -13.11
C LEU A 94 3.62 -2.61 -13.40
N GLY A 95 2.53 -2.85 -14.13
CA GLY A 95 2.11 -4.20 -14.52
C GLY A 95 1.28 -4.95 -13.47
N ILE A 96 0.83 -4.27 -12.41
CA ILE A 96 -0.02 -4.85 -11.37
C ILE A 96 -1.49 -4.57 -11.72
N ALA A 97 -2.15 -5.54 -12.33
CA ALA A 97 -3.58 -5.46 -12.62
C ALA A 97 -4.42 -5.85 -11.39
N ASN A 98 -5.58 -5.20 -11.22
CA ASN A 98 -6.57 -5.51 -10.18
C ASN A 98 -6.91 -7.02 -10.18
N GLY A 99 -6.33 -7.79 -9.26
CA GLY A 99 -6.84 -9.08 -8.79
C GLY A 99 -7.08 -10.20 -9.81
N SER A 100 -6.22 -11.22 -9.72
CA SER A 100 -6.59 -12.64 -9.80
C SER A 100 -6.87 -13.24 -11.19
N GLU A 101 -5.83 -13.87 -11.74
CA GLU A 101 -5.76 -15.33 -11.74
C GLU A 101 -4.34 -15.75 -11.35
N PRO A 102 -4.13 -16.59 -10.31
CA PRO A 102 -2.87 -17.30 -10.20
C PRO A 102 -2.79 -18.24 -11.42
N ASP A 103 -1.77 -18.05 -12.26
CA ASP A 103 -1.38 -19.01 -13.30
C ASP A 103 -1.03 -20.34 -12.63
N GLN A 104 -2.06 -21.15 -12.35
CA GLN A 104 -1.92 -22.59 -12.15
C GLN A 104 -1.73 -23.23 -13.52
N ARG A 105 -0.63 -22.91 -14.22
CA ARG A 105 -0.10 -23.82 -15.24
C ARG A 105 0.55 -25.00 -14.52
N GLN A 106 -0.29 -25.94 -14.09
CA GLN A 106 0.20 -27.28 -13.79
C GLN A 106 0.78 -27.93 -15.07
N PRO A 107 1.85 -28.71 -14.92
CA PRO A 107 2.70 -29.12 -16.03
C PRO A 107 2.06 -30.23 -16.87
N LEU A 108 2.45 -30.23 -18.15
CA LEU A 108 2.31 -31.30 -19.12
C LEU A 108 2.43 -32.69 -18.46
N ARG A 109 1.35 -33.48 -18.51
CA ARG A 109 1.43 -34.93 -18.32
C ARG A 109 1.02 -35.64 -19.61
N SER A 110 1.97 -36.46 -20.05
CA SER A 110 2.08 -37.26 -21.27
C SER A 110 0.93 -38.21 -21.52
#